data_AF-A0A159Z3V9-F1
#
_entry.id   AF-A0A159Z3V9-F1
#
_cell.length_a   1.000
_cell.length_b   1.000
_cell.length_c   1.000
_cell.angle_alpha   90.00
_cell.angle_beta   90.00
_cell.angle_gamma   90.00
#
_symmetry.space_group_name_H-M   'P 1'
#
loop_
_entity.id
_entity.type
_entity.pdbx_description
1 polymer ?
#
loop_
_entity_poly.entity_id
_entity_poly.type
_entity_poly.pdbx_seq_one_letter_code
_entity_poly.pdbx_strand_id
1 'polypeptide(L)' 'MDRIVSGANDSFALLADAAFDGSIDDLRLYRETAACAPAGAFDYYLEPQDAEGRAGPVSGPYPVTIL' A
#
# COMPACT_ATOMS: atom_id res chain seq x y z
N MET A 1 -6.43 -9.73 -0.56
CA MET A 1 -6.44 -9.01 0.73
C MET A 1 -7.74 -8.22 0.77
N ASP A 2 -8.51 -8.36 1.84
CA ASP A 2 -9.72 -7.55 2.01
C ASP A 2 -9.32 -6.19 2.60
N ARG A 3 -9.93 -5.11 2.11
CA ARG A 3 -9.61 -3.74 2.52
C ARG A 3 -10.88 -3.04 2.97
N ILE A 4 -10.87 -2.57 4.22
CA ILE A 4 -11.97 -1.79 4.81
C ILE A 4 -11.56 -0.31 4.83
N VAL A 5 -12.45 0.56 4.35
CA VAL A 5 -12.22 2.02 4.31
C VAL A 5 -13.28 2.73 5.13
N SER A 6 -12.84 3.61 6.02
CA SER A 6 -13.70 4.51 6.77
C SER A 6 -13.90 5.82 6.01
N GLY A 7 -15.15 6.27 5.88
CA GLY A 7 -15.46 7.52 5.19
C GLY A 7 -15.31 8.78 6.05
N ALA A 8 -15.33 8.66 7.38
CA ALA A 8 -15.36 9.82 8.28
C ALA A 8 -14.74 9.59 9.68
N ASN A 9 -14.40 8.34 10.03
CA ASN A 9 -13.75 8.02 11.31
C ASN A 9 -12.24 7.87 11.13
N ASP A 10 -11.49 8.42 12.06
CA ASP A 10 -10.03 8.29 12.19
C ASP A 10 -9.62 7.33 13.32
N SER A 11 -10.60 6.74 14.00
CA SER A 11 -10.41 5.73 15.04
C SER A 11 -10.76 4.34 14.55
N PHE A 12 -9.99 3.37 15.03
CA PHE A 12 -10.20 1.94 14.81
C PHE A 12 -10.03 1.20 16.13
N ALA A 13 -10.89 0.22 16.39
CA ALA A 13 -10.81 -0.63 17.57
C ALA A 13 -11.27 -2.05 17.23
N LEU A 14 -10.65 -3.03 17.89
CA LEU A 14 -11.13 -4.40 17.95
C LEU A 14 -11.88 -4.59 19.26
N LEU A 15 -13.13 -5.04 19.19
CA LEU A 15 -13.91 -5.36 20.38
C LEU A 15 -13.54 -6.76 20.86
N ALA A 16 -13.06 -6.86 22.10
CA ALA A 16 -12.89 -8.15 22.76
C ALA A 16 -14.27 -8.66 23.21
N ASP A 17 -14.76 -9.70 22.54
CA ASP A 17 -16.03 -10.36 22.86
C ASP A 17 -15.76 -11.81 23.25
N ALA A 18 -16.40 -12.29 24.31
CA ALA A 18 -16.22 -13.65 24.82
C ALA A 18 -16.76 -14.73 23.85
N ALA A 19 -17.62 -14.35 22.90
CA ALA A 19 -18.11 -15.22 21.84
C ALA A 19 -17.16 -15.30 20.63
N PHE A 20 -16.06 -14.54 20.60
CA PHE A 20 -15.09 -14.61 19.52
C PHE A 20 -14.19 -15.85 19.68
N ASP A 21 -14.48 -16.90 18.89
CA ASP A 21 -13.68 -18.13 18.82
C ASP A 21 -12.72 -18.06 17.62
N GLY A 22 -11.67 -17.23 17.74
CA GLY A 22 -10.69 -17.04 16.68
C GLY A 22 -9.45 -16.25 17.11
N SER A 23 -8.53 -16.04 16.16
CA SER A 23 -7.31 -15.23 16.34
C SER A 23 -7.21 -14.16 15.26
N ILE A 24 -6.71 -12.99 15.63
CA ILE A 24 -6.39 -11.90 14.71
C ILE A 24 -4.88 -11.89 14.52
N ASP A 25 -4.44 -11.86 13.26
CA ASP A 25 -3.04 -11.76 12.88
C ASP A 25 -2.88 -10.74 11.76
N ASP A 26 -1.71 -10.10 11.69
CA ASP A 26 -1.30 -9.21 10.59
C ASP A 26 -2.21 -8.02 10.25
N LEU A 27 -2.79 -7.35 11.26
CA LEU A 27 -3.56 -6.12 11.04
C LEU A 27 -2.66 -4.93 10.68
N ARG A 28 -2.97 -4.26 9.56
CA ARG A 28 -2.34 -2.99 9.15
C ARG A 28 -3.38 -1.86 9.14
N LEU A 29 -3.05 -0.77 9.82
CA LEU A 29 -3.86 0.44 9.87
C LEU A 29 -3.02 1.63 9.45
N TYR A 30 -3.52 2.41 8.49
CA TYR A 30 -2.89 3.63 8.04
C TYR A 30 -3.94 4.65 7.64
N ARG A 31 -3.63 5.94 7.81
CA ARG A 31 -4.49 7.03 7.39
C ARG A 31 -4.17 7.41 5.95
N GLU A 32 -5.05 7.03 5.04
CA GLU A 32 -4.88 7.42 3.64
C GLU A 32 -5.05 8.93 3.44
N THR A 33 -4.18 9.47 2.60
CA THR A 33 -4.27 10.84 2.09
C THR A 33 -4.24 10.80 0.57
N ALA A 34 -4.56 11.92 -0.08
CA ALA A 34 -4.49 12.02 -1.54
C ALA A 34 -3.08 11.79 -2.11
N ALA A 35 -2.03 11.84 -1.28
CA ALA A 35 -0.64 11.58 -1.70
C ALA A 35 -0.23 10.11 -1.58
N CYS A 36 -1.03 9.26 -0.94
CA CYS A 36 -0.74 7.84 -0.81
C CYS A 36 -0.94 7.14 -2.17
N ALA A 37 -0.01 6.25 -2.53
CA ALA A 37 -0.27 5.31 -3.61
C ALA A 37 -1.33 4.29 -3.18
N PRO A 38 -2.16 3.77 -4.12
CA PRO A 38 -3.05 2.66 -3.81
C PRO A 38 -2.28 1.45 -3.28
N ALA A 39 -2.86 0.68 -2.35
CA ALA A 39 -2.31 -0.62 -2.00
C ALA A 39 -2.46 -1.59 -3.18
N GLY A 40 -1.52 -2.53 -3.32
CA GLY A 40 -1.53 -3.52 -4.39
C GLY A 40 -0.17 -3.71 -5.07
N ALA A 41 -0.20 -4.40 -6.21
CA ALA A 41 0.98 -4.69 -7.01
C ALA A 41 1.30 -3.53 -7.95
N PHE A 42 2.57 -3.13 -7.98
CA PHE A 42 3.12 -2.11 -8.87
C PHE A 42 4.38 -2.64 -9.52
N ASP A 43 4.57 -2.34 -10.80
CA ASP A 43 5.83 -2.53 -11.48
C ASP A 43 6.51 -1.17 -11.65
N TYR A 44 7.69 -1.02 -11.05
CA TYR A 44 8.52 0.15 -11.28
C TYR A 44 9.45 -0.08 -12.48
N TYR A 45 9.65 0.97 -13.26
CA TYR A 45 10.59 1.02 -14.37
C TYR A 45 11.49 2.24 -14.18
N LEU A 46 12.77 2.07 -14.44
CA LEU A 46 13.77 3.12 -14.30
C LEU A 46 14.30 3.48 -15.70
N GLU A 47 14.18 4.75 -16.08
CA GLU A 47 14.81 5.29 -17.29
C GLU A 47 15.99 6.17 -16.88
N PRO A 48 17.23 5.75 -17.14
CA PRO A 48 18.38 6.60 -16.87
C PRO A 48 18.37 7.80 -17.80
N GLN A 49 18.72 8.96 -17.27
CA GLN A 49 18.93 10.17 -18.06
C GLN A 49 20.35 10.69 -17.88
N ASP A 50 20.93 11.24 -18.94
CA ASP A 50 22.19 11.98 -18.84
C ASP A 50 21.99 13.40 -18.28
N ALA A 51 23.08 14.17 -18.17
CA ALA A 51 23.03 15.53 -17.63
C ALA A 51 22.17 16.49 -18.47
N GLU A 52 21.88 16.14 -19.73
CA GLU A 52 21.03 16.89 -20.63
C GLU A 52 19.57 16.37 -20.66
N GLY A 53 19.24 15.36 -19.84
CA GLY A 53 17.89 14.79 -19.74
C GLY A 53 17.55 13.81 -20.87
N ARG A 54 18.54 13.32 -21.64
CA ARG A 54 18.28 12.35 -22.72
C ARG A 54 18.07 10.96 -22.15
N ALA A 55 16.98 10.33 -22.56
CA ALA A 55 16.59 8.99 -22.14
C ALA A 55 17.57 7.92 -22.65
N GLY A 56 17.98 7.02 -21.75
CA GLY A 56 18.68 5.78 -22.06
C GLY A 56 17.76 4.55 -22.03
N PRO A 57 18.32 3.33 -22.06
CA PRO A 57 17.55 2.10 -22.00
C PRO A 57 16.78 1.95 -20.68
N VAL A 58 15.48 1.64 -20.77
CA VAL A 58 14.63 1.38 -19.60
C VAL A 58 15.02 0.05 -18.92
N SER A 59 15.08 0.07 -17.59
CA SER A 59 15.33 -1.09 -16.75
C SER A 59 14.11 -1.45 -15.91
N GLY A 60 13.79 -2.74 -15.81
CA GLY A 60 12.60 -3.28 -15.13
C GLY A 60 11.91 -4.38 -15.94
N PRO A 61 10.76 -4.90 -15.49
CA PRO A 61 10.01 -4.46 -14.31
C PRO A 61 10.68 -4.81 -12.98
N TYR A 62 10.53 -3.91 -12.01
CA TYR A 62 10.82 -4.17 -10.60
C TYR A 62 9.50 -4.30 -9.83
N PRO A 63 9.05 -5.53 -9.52
CA PRO A 63 7.77 -5.73 -8.87
C PRO A 63 7.84 -5.32 -7.40
N VAL A 64 6.86 -4.53 -6.96
CA VAL A 64 6.69 -4.07 -5.57
C VAL A 64 5.25 -4.30 -5.17
N THR A 65 5.03 -4.74 -3.93
CA THR A 65 3.71 -4.76 -3.31
C THR A 65 3.64 -3.68 -2.24
N ILE A 66 2.72 -2.75 -2.40
CA ILE A 66 2.36 -1.76 -1.39
C ILE A 66 1.28 -2.40 -0.52
N LEU A 67 1.58 -2.55 0.78
CA LEU A 67 0.70 -3.15 1.79
C LEU A 67 -0.15 -2.09 2.50
#